data_AF-A0A4Q1VAG1-F1
#
_entry.id   AF-A0A4Q1VAG1-F1
#
_cell.length_a   1.000
_cell.length_b   1.000
_cell.length_c   1.000
_cell.angle_alpha   90.00
_cell.angle_beta   90.00
_cell.angle_gamma   90.00
#
_symmetry.space_group_name_H-M   'P 1'
#
loop_
_entity.id
_entity.type
_entity.pdbx_description
1 polymer ?
#
loop_
_entity_poly.entity_id
_entity_poly.type
_entity_poly.pdbx_seq_one_letter_code
_entity_poly.pdbx_strand_id
1 'polypeptide(L)' 'MSTRGINFLDQWLVNNIPETTKADPVDELTHELIADARTLGIKRGEIDEEVDSLYRTILDTIAHYDAGVAD' A
#
# COMPACT_ATOMS: atom_id res chain seq x y z
N MET A 1 -0.47 -10.16 9.69
CA MET A 1 0.34 -10.21 8.46
C MET A 1 1.64 -10.96 8.74
N SER A 2 2.31 -11.46 7.72
CA SER A 2 3.64 -12.08 7.87
C SER A 2 4.75 -11.02 7.79
N THR A 3 5.93 -11.30 8.37
CA THR A 3 7.12 -10.44 8.24
C THR A 3 7.48 -10.14 6.79
N ARG A 4 7.34 -11.14 5.90
CA ARG A 4 7.61 -10.99 4.47
C ARG A 4 6.62 -10.02 3.81
N GLY A 5 5.34 -10.12 4.16
CA GLY A 5 4.29 -9.24 3.63
C GLY A 5 4.42 -7.81 4.14
N ILE A 6 4.79 -7.60 5.41
CA ILE A 6 5.05 -6.27 5.98
C ILE A 6 6.21 -5.59 5.25
N ASN A 7 7.35 -6.28 5.10
CA ASN A 7 8.51 -5.73 4.41
C ASN A 7 8.21 -5.35 2.95
N PHE A 8 7.40 -6.16 2.26
CA PHE A 8 6.94 -5.84 0.91
C PHE A 8 6.03 -4.60 0.92
N LEU A 9 5.05 -4.54 1.82
CA LEU A 9 4.11 -3.42 1.91
C LEU A 9 4.84 -2.11 2.14
N ASP A 10 5.77 -2.06 3.12
CA ASP A 10 6.54 -0.85 3.43
C ASP A 10 7.33 -0.36 2.21
N GLN A 11 8.01 -1.26 1.50
CA GLN A 11 8.76 -0.92 0.30
C GLN A 11 7.86 -0.49 -0.86
N TRP A 12 6.72 -1.16 -1.02
CA TRP A 12 5.77 -0.84 -2.09
C TRP A 12 5.16 0.55 -1.89
N LEU A 13 4.77 0.90 -0.67
CA LEU A 13 4.23 2.23 -0.34
C LEU A 13 5.25 3.33 -0.65
N VAL A 14 6.51 3.17 -0.23
CA VAL A 14 7.58 4.14 -0.50
C VAL A 14 7.86 4.31 -2.00
N ASN A 15 7.68 3.26 -2.81
CA ASN A 15 7.98 3.30 -4.23
C ASN A 15 6.81 3.80 -5.10
N ASN A 16 5.56 3.57 -4.68
CA ASN A 16 4.37 3.79 -5.51
C ASN A 16 3.49 4.96 -5.06
N ILE A 17 3.65 5.44 -3.82
CA ILE A 17 2.91 6.60 -3.27
C ILE A 17 3.62 7.98 -3.41
N PRO A 18 4.92 8.14 -3.77
CA PRO A 18 5.50 9.49 -3.92
C PRO A 18 4.93 10.31 -5.08
N GLU A 19 4.52 11.55 -4.76
CA GLU A 19 4.31 12.79 -5.55
C GLU A 19 3.45 12.76 -6.83
N THR A 20 3.42 11.68 -7.59
CA THR A 20 2.54 11.51 -8.77
C THR A 20 1.16 10.97 -8.43
N THR A 21 0.98 10.39 -7.24
CA THR A 21 -0.24 9.70 -6.80
C THR A 21 -1.34 10.64 -6.30
N LYS A 22 -1.35 11.92 -6.74
CA LYS A 22 -2.37 12.92 -6.32
C LYS A 22 -3.79 12.58 -6.77
N ALA A 23 -4.01 11.51 -7.52
CA ALA A 23 -5.30 11.22 -8.14
C ALA A 23 -5.71 9.75 -8.19
N ASP A 24 -4.83 8.81 -7.84
CA ASP A 24 -5.18 7.39 -8.01
C ASP A 24 -6.15 6.96 -6.90
N PRO A 25 -7.34 6.45 -7.24
CA PRO A 25 -8.28 5.95 -6.24
C PRO A 25 -7.61 4.86 -5.40
N VAL A 26 -7.90 4.85 -4.09
CA VAL A 26 -7.38 3.82 -3.15
C VAL A 26 -7.67 2.40 -3.64
N ASP A 27 -8.79 2.21 -4.35
CA ASP A 27 -9.14 0.94 -4.96
C ASP A 27 -8.14 0.53 -6.04
N GLU A 28 -7.62 1.46 -6.85
CA GLU A 28 -6.62 1.20 -7.89
C GLU A 28 -5.28 0.79 -7.26
N LEU A 29 -4.81 1.57 -6.28
CA LEU A 29 -3.60 1.25 -5.50
C LEU A 29 -3.70 -0.11 -4.81
N THR A 30 -4.89 -0.47 -4.31
CA THR A 30 -5.13 -1.78 -3.69
C THR A 30 -5.03 -2.90 -4.73
N HIS A 31 -5.53 -2.71 -5.94
CA HIS A 31 -5.41 -3.70 -7.01
C HIS A 31 -3.96 -3.86 -7.48
N GLU A 32 -3.23 -2.76 -7.64
CA GLU A 32 -1.81 -2.77 -8.04
C GLU A 32 -0.94 -3.47 -6.99
N LEU A 33 -1.10 -3.11 -5.72
CA LEU A 33 -0.40 -3.76 -4.61
C LEU A 33 -0.62 -5.29 -4.60
N ILE A 34 -1.86 -5.74 -4.83
CA ILE A 34 -2.20 -7.17 -4.90
C ILE A 34 -1.57 -7.83 -6.13
N ALA A 35 -1.55 -7.13 -7.27
CA ALA A 35 -0.93 -7.63 -8.50
C ALA A 35 0.59 -7.81 -8.31
N ASP A 36 1.26 -6.81 -7.75
CA ASP A 36 2.70 -6.85 -7.52
C ASP A 36 3.09 -7.91 -6.49
N ALA A 37 2.33 -8.02 -5.39
CA ALA A 37 2.52 -9.09 -4.41
C ALA A 37 2.46 -10.48 -5.06
N ARG A 38 1.51 -10.70 -5.98
CA ARG A 38 1.38 -11.97 -6.73
C ARG A 38 2.58 -12.23 -7.62
N THR A 39 3.14 -11.22 -8.29
CA THR A 39 4.33 -11.38 -9.13
C THR A 39 5.54 -11.86 -8.34
N LEU A 40 5.61 -11.48 -7.06
CA LEU A 40 6.66 -11.88 -6.11
C LEU A 40 6.33 -13.18 -5.35
N GLY A 41 5.22 -13.84 -5.64
CA GLY A 41 4.79 -15.06 -4.94
C GLY A 41 4.39 -14.83 -3.48
N ILE A 42 4.03 -13.59 -3.14
CA ILE A 42 3.49 -13.22 -1.84
C ILE A 42 1.99 -13.47 -1.88
N LYS A 43 1.51 -14.34 -1.00
CA LYS A 43 0.09 -14.66 -0.90
C LYS A 43 -0.64 -13.49 -0.27
N ARG A 44 -1.91 -13.31 -0.65
CA ARG A 44 -2.77 -12.28 -0.05
C ARG A 44 -2.80 -12.37 1.48
N GLY A 45 -2.93 -13.56 2.06
CA GLY A 45 -2.89 -13.74 3.52
C GLY A 45 -1.60 -13.32 4.22
N GLU A 46 -0.52 -13.05 3.47
CA GLU A 46 0.73 -12.53 4.03
C GLU A 46 0.72 -11.02 4.18
N ILE A 47 -0.03 -10.31 3.31
CA ILE A 47 -0.17 -8.85 3.25
C ILE A 47 -1.51 -8.35 3.79
N ASP A 48 -2.47 -9.25 3.96
CA ASP A 48 -3.86 -8.96 4.25
C ASP A 48 -4.38 -10.02 5.24
N GLU A 49 -4.31 -9.70 6.53
CA GLU A 49 -4.92 -10.54 7.57
C GLU A 49 -6.40 -10.17 7.78
N GLU A 50 -6.77 -8.92 7.49
CA GLU A 50 -8.13 -8.38 7.41
C GLU A 50 -8.16 -7.30 6.33
N VAL A 51 -9.04 -7.39 5.32
CA VAL A 51 -9.09 -6.48 4.16
C VAL A 51 -9.14 -5.00 4.58
N ASP A 52 -9.77 -4.74 5.73
CA ASP A 52 -9.87 -3.42 6.35
C ASP A 52 -8.52 -2.86 6.82
N SER A 53 -7.57 -3.72 7.24
CA SER A 53 -6.24 -3.30 7.72
C SER A 53 -5.38 -2.75 6.58
N LEU A 54 -5.48 -3.35 5.40
CA LEU A 54 -4.70 -2.95 4.23
C LEU A 54 -5.19 -1.62 3.66
N TYR A 55 -6.51 -1.50 3.50
CA TYR A 55 -7.17 -0.29 3.02
C TYR A 55 -6.88 0.92 3.92
N ARG A 56 -6.95 0.74 5.25
CA ARG A 56 -6.60 1.78 6.23
C ARG A 56 -5.13 2.18 6.16
N THR A 57 -4.22 1.21 6.00
CA THR A 57 -2.78 1.50 5.93
C THR A 57 -2.43 2.35 4.72
N ILE A 58 -3.01 2.05 3.55
CA ILE A 58 -2.83 2.85 2.33
C ILE A 58 -3.41 4.26 2.52
N LEU A 59 -4.63 4.36 3.04
CA LEU A 59 -5.29 5.65 3.32
C LEU A 59 -4.49 6.51 4.30
N ASP A 60 -4.05 5.94 5.42
CA ASP A 60 -3.26 6.63 6.42
C ASP A 60 -1.95 7.12 5.80
N THR A 61 -1.30 6.30 4.97
CA THR A 61 -0.05 6.67 4.28
C THR A 61 -0.24 7.85 3.33
N ILE A 62 -1.31 7.84 2.53
CA ILE A 62 -1.66 8.96 1.64
C ILE A 62 -1.97 10.23 2.45
N ALA A 63 -2.79 10.12 3.49
CA ALA A 63 -3.14 11.25 4.35
C ALA A 63 -1.92 11.84 5.07
N HIS A 64 -0.99 10.99 5.54
CA HIS A 64 0.28 11.41 6.11
C HIS A 64 1.18 12.12 5.10
N TYR A 65 1.20 11.66 3.84
CA TYR A 65 1.94 12.32 2.76
C TYR A 65 1.35 13.70 2.43
N ASP A 66 0.04 13.79 2.21
CA ASP A 66 -0.66 15.05 1.92
C ASP A 66 -0.47 16.09 3.05
N ALA A 67 -0.48 15.66 4.31
CA ALA A 67 -0.23 16.52 5.46
C ALA A 67 1.23 17.03 5.55
N GLY A 68 2.19 16.33 4.95
CA GLY A 68 3.60 16.72 4.89
C GLY A 68 3.98 17.60 3.69
N VAL A 69 3.10 17.73 2.69
CA VAL A 69 3.27 18.61 1.51
C VAL A 69 2.76 20.03 1.79
N ALA A 70 2.07 20.24 2.92
CA ALA A 70 1.64 21.56 3.39
C ALA A 70 2.76 22.28 4.16
N ASP A 71 3.84 22.69 3.47
CA ASP A 71 4.78 23.74 3.91
C ASP A 71 5.19 24.61 2.71
#